data_AF-A0A0K9H8K2-F1
#
_entry.id   AF-A0A0K9H8K2-F1
#
_cell.length_a   1.000
_cell.length_b   1.000
_cell.length_c   1.000
_cell.angle_alpha   90.00
_cell.angle_beta   90.00
_cell.angle_gamma   90.00
#
_symmetry.space_group_name_H-M   'P 1'
#
loop_
_entity.id
_entity.type
_entity.pdbx_description
1 polymer ?
#
loop_
_entity_poly.entity_id
_entity_poly.type
_entity_poly.pdbx_seq_one_letter_code
_entity_poly.pdbx_strand_id
1 'polypeptide(L)'
;MTKHFYKEGGRMKGSLFITCLVDMFYANVGKDMVQVLERGGCQLSFPEGQVCCGQPAYNSRYVEDSKAREPAAKTMSLLNFW
;
A
#
# COMPACT_ATOMS: atom_id res chain seq x y z
N MET A 1 -3.78 -7.26 -15.26
CA MET A 1 -2.35 -7.06 -15.59
C MET A 1 -1.88 -5.80 -14.89
N THR A 2 -1.76 -5.83 -13.57
CA THR A 2 -1.48 -4.66 -12.74
C THR A 2 0.02 -4.41 -12.68
N LYS A 3 0.48 -3.43 -13.47
CA LYS A 3 1.85 -2.91 -13.46
C LYS A 3 2.06 -1.99 -12.24
N HIS A 4 1.89 -2.49 -11.01
CA HIS A 4 2.22 -1.70 -9.80
C HIS A 4 3.74 -1.50 -9.65
N PHE A 5 4.49 -2.36 -10.34
CA PHE A 5 5.89 -2.20 -10.59
C PHE A 5 6.09 -1.94 -12.10
N TYR A 6 6.72 -0.82 -12.44
CA TYR A 6 7.04 -0.48 -13.82
C TYR A 6 8.51 -0.11 -13.98
N LYS A 7 9.09 -0.42 -15.14
CA LYS A 7 10.51 -0.16 -15.41
C LYS A 7 10.68 1.21 -16.04
N GLU A 8 11.50 2.06 -15.41
CA GLU A 8 11.85 3.39 -15.91
C GLU A 8 13.35 3.62 -15.72
N GLY A 9 14.05 4.01 -16.80
CA GLY A 9 15.50 4.23 -16.74
C GLY A 9 16.31 3.00 -16.28
N GLY A 10 15.82 1.79 -16.54
CA GLY A 10 16.47 0.55 -16.13
C GLY A 10 16.15 0.05 -14.71
N ARG A 11 15.51 0.88 -13.87
CA ARG A 11 15.15 0.54 -12.48
C ARG A 11 13.66 0.22 -12.35
N MET A 12 13.32 -0.61 -11.37
CA MET A 12 11.93 -0.93 -11.08
C MET A 12 11.33 0.12 -10.14
N LYS A 13 10.20 0.73 -10.49
CA LYS A 13 9.50 1.72 -9.66
C LYS A 13 8.21 1.15 -9.10
N GLY A 14 7.87 1.48 -7.85
CA GLY A 14 6.59 1.10 -7.25
C GLY A 14 6.17 2.02 -6.11
N SER A 15 4.86 2.09 -5.85
CA SER A 15 4.27 2.80 -4.70
C SER A 15 3.96 1.83 -3.57
N LEU A 16 4.37 2.18 -2.35
CA LEU A 16 4.18 1.36 -1.17
C LEU A 16 2.83 1.63 -0.51
N PHE A 17 2.11 0.55 -0.21
CA PHE A 17 0.97 0.54 0.69
C PHE A 17 1.32 -0.24 1.95
N ILE A 18 1.64 0.49 3.02
CA ILE A 18 1.88 -0.13 4.33
C ILE A 18 0.55 -0.19 5.06
N THR A 19 0.03 -1.40 5.25
CA THR A 19 -1.25 -1.59 5.94
C THR A 19 -1.14 -1.19 7.40
N CYS A 20 -2.25 -0.76 7.99
CA CYS A 20 -2.33 -0.42 9.42
C CYS A 20 -1.88 -1.56 10.34
N LEU A 21 -2.07 -2.82 9.93
CA LEU A 21 -1.63 -3.98 10.71
C LEU A 21 -0.10 -4.10 10.73
N VAL A 22 0.55 -3.92 9.59
CA VAL A 22 2.03 -3.94 9.53
C VAL A 22 2.60 -2.76 10.29
N ASP A 23 2.04 -1.57 10.11
CA ASP A 23 2.52 -0.37 10.79
C ASP A 23 2.39 -0.47 12.33
N MET A 24 1.26 -0.99 12.81
CA MET A 24 0.96 -1.07 14.25
C MET A 24 1.63 -2.25 14.96
N PHE A 25 1.72 -3.42 14.32
CA PHE A 25 2.17 -4.66 14.97
C PHE A 25 3.52 -5.18 14.48
N TYR A 26 3.93 -4.82 13.27
CA TYR A 26 5.10 -5.42 12.59
C TYR A 26 5.96 -4.36 11.89
N ALA A 27 6.17 -3.20 12.51
CA ALA A 27 6.86 -2.07 11.89
C ALA A 27 8.27 -2.43 11.36
N ASN A 28 8.99 -3.33 12.05
CA ASN A 28 10.29 -3.80 11.59
C ASN A 28 10.20 -4.59 10.28
N VAL A 29 9.17 -5.42 10.10
CA VAL A 29 8.94 -6.15 8.84
C VAL A 29 8.70 -5.18 7.68
N GLY A 30 7.94 -4.10 7.92
CA GLY A 30 7.74 -3.04 6.93
C GLY A 30 9.06 -2.38 6.50
N LYS A 31 9.94 -2.07 7.46
CA LYS A 31 11.26 -1.49 7.20
C LYS A 31 12.18 -2.46 6.44
N ASP A 32 12.21 -3.72 6.86
CA ASP A 32 13.05 -4.75 6.25
C ASP A 32 12.62 -5.02 4.80
N MET A 33 11.31 -5.04 4.53
CA MET A 33 10.77 -5.14 3.16
C MET A 33 11.30 -4.01 2.26
N VAL A 34 11.27 -2.76 2.73
CA VAL A 34 11.79 -1.61 1.98
C VAL A 34 13.28 -1.81 1.66
N GLN A 35 14.09 -2.17 2.67
CA GLN A 35 15.52 -2.39 2.49
C GLN A 35 15.82 -3.48 1.45
N VAL A 36 15.08 -4.60 1.48
CA VAL A 36 15.26 -5.70 0.52
C VAL A 36 14.94 -5.25 -0.90
N LEU A 37 13.83 -4.52 -1.09
CA LEU A 37 13.41 -4.05 -2.41
C LEU A 37 14.36 -2.99 -2.98
N GLU A 38 14.83 -2.05 -2.16
CA GLU A 38 15.80 -1.03 -2.57
C GLU A 38 17.15 -1.64 -2.94
N ARG A 39 17.63 -2.64 -2.16
CA ARG A 39 18.83 -3.42 -2.50
C ARG A 39 18.65 -4.21 -3.81
N GLY A 40 17.44 -4.66 -4.10
CA GLY A 40 17.06 -5.25 -5.37
C GLY A 40 16.99 -4.26 -6.55
N GLY A 41 17.35 -2.99 -6.33
CA GLY A 41 17.37 -1.96 -7.36
C GLY A 41 16.02 -1.28 -7.60
N CYS A 42 15.02 -1.54 -6.76
CA CYS A 42 13.74 -0.85 -6.83
C CYS A 42 13.86 0.59 -6.32
N GLN A 43 13.03 1.47 -6.86
CA GLN A 43 12.81 2.82 -6.38
C GLN A 43 11.36 2.90 -5.89
N LEU A 44 11.21 3.11 -4.60
CA LEU A 44 9.92 3.06 -3.93
C LEU A 44 9.45 4.47 -3.58
N SER A 45 8.16 4.72 -3.75
CA SER A 45 7.50 5.92 -3.24
C SER A 45 6.50 5.53 -2.15
N PHE A 46 6.24 6.44 -1.22
CA PHE A 46 5.16 6.28 -0.24
C PHE A 46 4.29 7.54 -0.32
N PRO A 47 3.20 7.50 -1.11
CA PRO A 47 2.31 8.66 -1.26
C PRO A 47 1.74 9.10 0.09
N GLU A 48 1.80 10.39 0.38
CA GLU A 48 1.18 10.97 1.57
C GLU A 48 -0.35 10.87 1.51
N GLY A 49 -0.99 10.88 2.67
CA GLY A 49 -2.46 10.90 2.76
C GLY A 49 -3.14 9.54 2.56
N GLN A 50 -2.37 8.44 2.57
CA GLN A 50 -2.89 7.09 2.76
C GLN A 50 -3.64 7.00 4.09
N VAL A 51 -4.81 6.36 4.05
CA VAL A 51 -5.69 6.12 5.20
C VAL A 51 -6.18 4.67 5.19
N CYS A 52 -6.93 4.27 6.20
CA CYS A 52 -7.43 2.91 6.36
C CYS A 52 -8.15 2.39 5.10
N CYS A 53 -7.77 1.21 4.62
CA CYS A 53 -8.40 0.53 3.49
C CYS A 53 -9.75 -0.11 3.81
N GLY A 54 -10.16 -0.19 5.09
CA GLY A 54 -11.42 -0.79 5.52
C GLY A 54 -11.43 -2.32 5.60
N GLN A 55 -10.31 -2.98 5.30
CA GLN A 55 -10.24 -4.45 5.19
C GLN A 55 -10.59 -5.22 6.48
N PRO A 56 -10.23 -4.77 7.71
CA PRO A 56 -10.63 -5.46 8.94
C PRO A 56 -12.15 -5.54 9.12
N ALA A 57 -12.87 -4.45 8.82
CA ALA A 57 -14.33 -4.41 8.87
C ALA A 57 -14.94 -5.32 7.80
N TYR A 58 -14.38 -5.29 6.57
CA TYR A 58 -14.83 -6.15 5.47
C TYR A 58 -14.71 -7.63 5.81
N ASN A 59 -13.54 -8.06 6.30
CA ASN A 59 -13.26 -9.45 6.68
C ASN A 59 -14.17 -9.93 7.82
N SER A 60 -14.59 -9.00 8.69
CA SER A 60 -15.50 -9.26 9.82
C SER A 60 -16.98 -9.19 9.43
N ARG A 61 -17.30 -9.14 8.12
CA ARG A 61 -18.64 -9.04 7.54
C ARG A 61 -19.39 -7.73 7.84
N TYR A 62 -18.72 -6.71 8.38
CA TYR A 62 -19.24 -5.34 8.48
C TYR A 62 -19.05 -4.61 7.16
N VAL A 63 -19.74 -5.08 6.11
CA VAL A 63 -19.51 -4.63 4.73
C VAL A 63 -19.87 -3.15 4.57
N GLU A 64 -20.95 -2.67 5.19
CA GLU A 64 -21.32 -1.25 5.12
C GLU A 64 -20.29 -0.34 5.85
N ASP A 65 -19.79 -0.76 7.00
CA ASP A 65 -18.75 -0.02 7.73
C ASP A 65 -17.40 -0.03 6.99
N SER A 66 -17.10 -1.14 6.30
CA SER A 66 -15.90 -1.24 5.44
C SER A 66 -15.97 -0.32 4.23
N LYS A 67 -17.19 0.02 3.80
CA LYS A 67 -17.50 0.99 2.76
C LYS A 67 -17.60 2.40 3.34
N ALA A 68 -16.88 2.75 4.41
CA ALA A 68 -16.46 4.13 4.59
C ALA A 68 -15.74 4.56 3.30
N ARG A 69 -16.53 5.05 2.33
CA ARG A 69 -16.23 5.02 0.90
C ARG A 69 -15.17 6.06 0.55
N GLU A 70 -15.11 7.13 1.34
CA GLU A 70 -14.16 8.21 1.13
C GLU A 70 -12.73 7.82 1.51
N PRO A 71 -12.45 7.30 2.73
CA PRO A 71 -11.07 6.99 3.11
C PRO A 71 -10.45 5.89 2.26
N ALA A 72 -11.16 4.77 2.07
CA ALA A 72 -10.61 3.64 1.33
C ALA A 72 -10.39 3.99 -0.17
N ALA A 73 -11.33 4.70 -0.80
CA ALA A 73 -11.18 5.12 -2.19
C ALA A 73 -10.02 6.12 -2.37
N LYS A 74 -9.77 7.00 -1.39
CA LYS A 74 -8.63 7.93 -1.40
C LYS A 74 -7.30 7.18 -1.46
N THR A 75 -7.10 6.18 -0.60
CA THR A 75 -5.88 5.36 -0.61
C THR A 75 -5.71 4.62 -1.92
N MET A 76 -6.79 4.01 -2.45
CA MET A 76 -6.73 3.27 -3.71
C MET A 76 -6.44 4.17 -4.91
N SER A 77 -6.95 5.41 -4.90
CA SER A 77 -6.63 6.42 -5.91
C SER A 77 -5.16 6.86 -5.83
N LEU A 78 -4.63 7.15 -4.63
CA LEU A 78 -3.22 7.54 -4.43
C LEU A 78 -2.22 6.49 -4.92
N LEU A 79 -2.60 5.22 -4.80
CA LEU A 79 -1.74 4.10 -5.16
C LEU A 79 -1.93 3.61 -6.60
N ASN A 80 -2.78 4.28 -7.39
CA ASN A 80 -3.12 3.89 -8.77
C ASN A 80 -3.58 2.42 -8.87
N PHE A 81 -4.47 1.99 -7.97
CA PHE A 81 -4.99 0.61 -7.94
C PHE A 81 -6.14 0.32 -8.94
N TRP A 82 -6.43 1.24 -9.87
CA TRP A 82 -7.53 1.15 -10.83
C TRP A 82 -7.03 0.87 -12.25
#